data_AF-A0A0W8CBR3-F1
#
_entry.id   AF-A0A0W8CBR3-F1
#
_cell.length_a   1.000
_cell.length_b   1.000
_cell.length_c   1.000
_cell.angle_alpha   90.00
_cell.angle_beta   90.00
_cell.angle_gamma   90.00
#
_symmetry.space_group_name_H-M   'P 1'
#
loop_
_entity.id
_entity.type
_entity.pdbx_description
1 polymer ?
#
loop_
_entity_poly.entity_id
_entity_poly.type
_entity_poly.pdbx_seq_one_letter_code
_entity_poly.pdbx_strand_id
1 'polypeptide(L)'
;MHVGRTVAGLPTESSQFSILPPHFVENDPSVKRGVRLMFPGLPERLEFIAEYCLASLTYHFSYLKETLSPKHPVFETALFQNDELFSSLSMRLHNGDVISGARIRATGIPPHVSILCEMKWLKNSLVDALTKIEATRIDTVRDIISELETRAIGVGTVTYDGLNEAIKSCLKDCGVSDLVDKLSTPQEEAAAASDDIFEQNPTHFWGGGGGGGGGE
;
A
#
# COMPACT_ATOMS: atom_id res chain seq x y z
N MET A 1 17.13 -31.67 16.83
CA MET A 1 15.75 -32.00 17.20
C MET A 1 14.89 -30.76 16.97
N HIS A 2 13.79 -30.84 16.20
CA HIS A 2 12.92 -29.69 15.91
C HIS A 2 11.74 -29.54 16.89
N VAL A 3 11.70 -30.39 17.92
CA VAL A 3 10.60 -30.52 18.88
C VAL A 3 10.27 -29.21 19.59
N GLY A 4 11.28 -28.43 20.01
CA GLY A 4 11.01 -27.16 20.70
C GLY A 4 10.17 -26.18 19.87
N ARG A 5 10.44 -26.12 18.56
CA ARG A 5 9.71 -25.25 17.63
C ARG A 5 8.31 -25.79 17.32
N THR A 6 8.19 -27.11 17.19
CA THR A 6 6.89 -27.77 17.03
C THR A 6 5.99 -27.57 18.25
N VAL A 7 6.53 -27.73 19.46
CA VAL A 7 5.79 -27.54 20.72
C VAL A 7 5.43 -26.06 20.92
N ALA A 8 6.24 -25.13 20.41
CA ALA A 8 5.92 -23.70 20.37
C ALA A 8 4.82 -23.33 19.34
N GLY A 9 4.26 -24.31 18.61
CA GLY A 9 3.15 -24.09 17.68
C GLY A 9 3.55 -23.56 16.30
N LEU A 10 4.83 -23.66 15.92
CA LEU A 10 5.27 -23.22 14.59
C LEU A 10 4.80 -24.21 13.48
N PRO A 11 4.42 -23.69 12.30
CA PRO A 11 3.85 -24.53 11.24
C PRO A 11 4.91 -25.41 10.56
N THR A 12 4.86 -26.72 10.75
CA THR A 12 5.91 -27.66 10.29
C THR A 12 6.08 -27.73 8.78
N GLU A 13 5.02 -27.43 8.03
CA GLU A 13 4.96 -27.53 6.57
C GLU A 13 5.13 -26.16 5.87
N SER A 14 5.75 -25.19 6.55
CA SER A 14 5.92 -23.84 6.04
C SER A 14 7.35 -23.36 6.22
N SER A 15 7.83 -22.51 5.30
CA SER A 15 9.09 -21.79 5.49
C SER A 15 9.08 -20.92 6.75
N GLN A 16 7.89 -20.53 7.24
CA GLN A 16 7.74 -19.81 8.51
C GLN A 16 8.17 -20.65 9.72
N PHE A 17 8.36 -21.96 9.56
CA PHE A 17 8.96 -22.77 10.60
C PHE A 17 10.37 -22.33 10.96
N SER A 18 11.08 -21.55 10.14
CA SER A 18 12.41 -21.00 10.47
C SER A 18 12.39 -19.61 11.10
N ILE A 19 11.20 -19.04 11.37
CA ILE A 19 11.05 -17.66 11.86
C ILE A 19 11.74 -17.41 13.21
N LEU A 20 12.44 -16.30 13.36
CA LEU A 20 13.00 -15.89 14.65
C LEU A 20 11.95 -15.18 15.51
N PRO A 21 12.01 -15.31 16.85
CA PRO A 21 11.18 -14.48 17.73
C PRO A 21 11.53 -13.00 17.55
N PRO A 22 10.62 -12.07 17.91
CA PRO A 22 10.94 -10.64 17.95
C PRO A 22 12.17 -10.40 18.83
N HIS A 23 13.13 -9.63 18.32
CA HIS A 23 14.38 -9.40 19.03
C HIS A 23 15.02 -8.08 18.61
N PHE A 24 15.96 -7.61 19.45
CA PHE A 24 16.84 -6.50 19.15
C PHE A 24 18.21 -7.07 18.73
N VAL A 25 18.84 -6.49 17.71
CA VAL A 25 20.09 -7.03 17.12
C VAL A 25 21.30 -6.51 17.89
N GLU A 26 21.31 -5.20 18.19
CA GLU A 26 22.45 -4.50 18.78
C GLU A 26 22.32 -4.32 20.30
N ASN A 27 23.47 -4.17 20.96
CA ASN A 27 23.55 -3.86 22.39
C ASN A 27 23.24 -2.36 22.60
N ASP A 28 22.01 -1.95 22.30
CA ASP A 28 21.60 -0.55 22.26
C ASP A 28 21.28 -0.01 23.67
N PRO A 29 21.84 1.14 24.08
CA PRO A 29 21.55 1.76 25.38
C PRO A 29 20.06 2.05 25.61
N SER A 30 19.31 2.35 24.55
CA SER A 30 17.86 2.61 24.58
C SER A 30 17.09 1.34 24.94
N VAL A 31 17.51 0.18 24.42
CA VAL A 31 16.93 -1.13 24.76
C VAL A 31 17.19 -1.44 26.23
N LYS A 32 18.43 -1.25 26.71
CA LYS A 32 18.74 -1.43 28.15
C LYS A 32 17.95 -0.51 29.05
N ARG A 33 17.79 0.76 28.66
CA ARG A 33 16.94 1.72 29.37
C ARG A 33 15.49 1.23 29.39
N GLY A 34 14.96 0.76 28.26
CA GLY A 34 13.63 0.18 28.15
C GLY A 34 13.43 -1.01 29.09
N VAL A 35 14.40 -1.95 29.13
CA VAL A 35 14.38 -3.11 30.04
C VAL A 35 14.33 -2.66 31.50
N ARG A 36 15.17 -1.70 31.90
CA ARG A 36 15.18 -1.18 33.28
C ARG A 36 13.87 -0.48 33.67
N LEU A 37 13.24 0.24 32.74
CA LEU A 37 11.96 0.92 32.98
C LEU A 37 10.81 -0.08 33.09
N MET A 38 10.79 -1.11 32.25
CA MET A 38 9.74 -2.13 32.23
C MET A 38 9.88 -3.16 33.36
N PHE A 39 11.11 -3.44 33.79
CA PHE A 39 11.42 -4.49 34.76
C PHE A 39 12.39 -4.01 35.85
N PRO A 40 12.02 -2.99 36.67
CA PRO A 40 12.95 -2.32 37.59
C PRO A 40 13.51 -3.22 38.71
N GLY A 41 12.80 -4.28 39.09
CA GLY A 41 13.23 -5.24 40.12
C GLY A 41 13.96 -6.47 39.59
N LEU A 42 14.24 -6.53 38.28
CA LEU A 42 14.79 -7.72 37.66
C LEU A 42 16.31 -7.85 37.90
N PRO A 43 16.81 -9.01 38.35
CA PRO A 43 18.25 -9.25 38.45
C PRO A 43 18.97 -9.17 37.10
N GLU A 44 20.19 -8.63 37.08
CA GLU A 44 21.01 -8.49 35.84
C GLU A 44 21.19 -9.80 35.07
N ARG A 45 21.28 -10.94 35.77
CA ARG A 45 21.39 -12.27 35.13
C ARG A 45 20.20 -12.64 34.23
N LEU A 46 19.06 -11.96 34.38
CA LEU A 46 17.84 -12.17 33.58
C LEU A 46 17.63 -11.08 32.52
N GLU A 47 18.57 -10.13 32.36
CA GLU A 47 18.46 -9.00 31.43
C GLU A 47 18.15 -9.48 30.00
N PHE A 48 18.83 -10.54 29.53
CA PHE A 48 18.58 -11.10 28.21
C PHE A 48 17.14 -11.62 28.04
N ILE A 49 16.56 -12.24 29.06
CA ILE A 49 15.18 -12.74 28.99
C ILE A 49 14.22 -11.56 28.90
N ALA A 50 14.44 -10.53 29.72
CA ALA A 50 13.63 -9.33 29.70
C ALA A 50 13.75 -8.52 28.41
N GLU A 51 14.91 -8.56 27.75
CA GLU A 51 15.10 -8.00 26.42
C GLU A 51 14.16 -8.66 25.39
N TYR A 52 14.09 -10.00 25.36
CA TYR A 52 13.13 -10.72 24.49
C TYR A 52 11.67 -10.50 24.89
N CYS A 53 11.38 -10.41 26.19
CA CYS A 53 10.03 -10.05 26.65
C CYS A 53 9.64 -8.65 26.18
N LEU A 54 10.56 -7.68 26.30
CA LEU A 54 10.35 -6.32 25.81
C LEU A 54 10.12 -6.30 24.30
N ALA A 55 10.96 -6.98 23.53
CA ALA A 55 10.81 -7.08 22.08
C ALA A 55 9.45 -7.68 21.70
N SER A 56 9.00 -8.73 22.40
CA SER A 56 7.70 -9.35 22.19
C SER A 56 6.55 -8.39 22.49
N LEU A 57 6.62 -7.64 23.59
CA LEU A 57 5.61 -6.64 23.94
C LEU A 57 5.57 -5.49 22.93
N THR A 58 6.73 -5.01 22.46
CA THR A 58 6.81 -3.97 21.44
C THR A 58 6.23 -4.46 20.11
N TYR A 59 6.55 -5.69 19.69
CA TYR A 59 6.01 -6.30 18.48
C TYR A 59 4.48 -6.42 18.52
N HIS A 60 3.93 -6.82 19.66
CA HIS A 60 2.49 -7.04 19.86
C HIS A 60 1.75 -5.80 20.38
N PHE A 61 2.36 -4.62 20.39
CA PHE A 61 1.80 -3.43 21.02
C PHE A 61 0.38 -3.09 20.54
N SER A 62 0.20 -3.00 19.21
CA SER A 62 -1.11 -2.69 18.61
C SER A 62 -2.13 -3.78 18.88
N TYR A 63 -1.74 -5.04 18.70
CA TYR A 63 -2.60 -6.19 18.98
C TYR A 63 -3.10 -6.20 20.43
N LEU A 64 -2.22 -5.90 21.40
CA LEU A 64 -2.58 -5.83 22.81
C LEU A 64 -3.55 -4.68 23.08
N LYS A 65 -3.33 -3.49 22.49
CA LYS A 65 -4.27 -2.35 22.60
C LYS A 65 -5.65 -2.66 22.03
N GLU A 66 -5.73 -3.42 20.94
CA GLU A 66 -6.98 -3.79 20.30
C GLU A 66 -7.73 -4.91 21.03
N THR A 67 -6.99 -5.84 21.66
CA THR A 67 -7.57 -7.08 22.21
C THR A 67 -7.88 -6.99 23.70
N LEU A 68 -7.07 -6.24 24.46
CA LEU A 68 -7.22 -6.15 25.92
C LEU A 68 -8.14 -5.01 26.35
N SER A 69 -8.76 -5.17 27.52
CA SER A 69 -9.55 -4.09 28.13
C SER A 69 -8.67 -2.86 28.37
N PRO A 70 -9.14 -1.63 28.11
CA PRO A 70 -8.37 -0.40 28.38
C PRO A 70 -7.90 -0.23 29.84
N LYS A 71 -8.50 -0.96 30.79
CA LYS A 71 -8.11 -0.97 32.21
C LYS A 71 -7.10 -2.08 32.56
N HIS A 72 -6.55 -2.77 31.57
CA HIS A 72 -5.62 -3.87 31.81
C HIS A 72 -4.29 -3.31 32.38
N PRO A 73 -3.75 -3.88 33.48
CA PRO A 73 -2.54 -3.36 34.14
C PRO A 73 -1.30 -3.26 33.25
N VAL A 74 -1.23 -4.05 32.17
CA VAL A 74 -0.15 -3.94 31.18
C VAL A 74 -0.04 -2.53 30.59
N PHE A 75 -1.15 -1.81 30.48
CA PHE A 75 -1.15 -0.46 29.94
C PHE A 75 -0.58 0.55 30.91
N GLU A 76 -0.47 0.26 32.20
CA GLU A 76 0.21 1.12 33.19
C GLU A 76 1.74 1.02 33.10
N THR A 77 2.27 0.09 32.30
CA THR A 77 3.71 -0.08 32.14
C THR A 77 4.34 0.96 31.22
N ALA A 78 5.64 1.20 31.40
CA ALA A 78 6.38 2.27 30.73
C ALA A 78 6.28 2.25 29.19
N LEU A 79 6.23 1.05 28.59
CA LEU A 79 6.10 0.88 27.14
C LEU A 79 4.81 1.48 26.59
N PHE A 80 3.70 1.37 27.32
CA PHE A 80 2.37 1.80 26.88
C PHE A 80 2.01 3.22 27.30
N GLN A 81 2.76 3.79 28.25
CA GLN A 81 2.59 5.16 28.74
C GLN A 81 3.52 6.17 28.05
N ASN A 82 4.59 5.71 27.40
CA ASN A 82 5.59 6.57 26.78
C ASN A 82 5.72 6.29 25.28
N ASP A 83 5.13 7.16 24.46
CA ASP A 83 5.13 7.04 23.00
C ASP A 83 6.54 7.19 22.38
N GLU A 84 7.42 7.99 22.99
CA GLU A 84 8.82 8.11 22.54
C GLU A 84 9.59 6.81 22.76
N LEU A 85 9.38 6.16 23.91
CA LEU A 85 9.99 4.87 24.22
C LEU A 85 9.51 3.80 23.23
N PHE A 86 8.20 3.73 22.99
CA PHE A 86 7.65 2.79 22.02
C PHE A 86 8.22 3.03 20.61
N SER A 87 8.21 4.29 20.14
CA SER A 87 8.72 4.65 18.81
C SER A 87 10.21 4.29 18.66
N SER A 88 11.00 4.59 19.67
CA SER A 88 12.44 4.28 19.70
C SER A 88 12.70 2.77 19.65
N LEU A 89 11.95 1.97 20.41
CA LEU A 89 12.09 0.52 20.44
C LEU A 89 11.57 -0.13 19.15
N SER A 90 10.45 0.35 18.62
CA SER A 90 9.84 -0.15 17.38
C SER A 90 10.79 -0.02 16.19
N MET A 91 11.51 1.11 16.08
CA MET A 91 12.53 1.33 15.04
C MET A 91 13.71 0.35 15.10
N ARG A 92 13.94 -0.30 16.25
CA ARG A 92 15.06 -1.22 16.50
C ARG A 92 14.63 -2.69 16.47
N LEU A 93 13.32 -2.92 16.42
CA LEU A 93 12.72 -4.23 16.49
C LEU A 93 12.90 -4.96 15.16
N HIS A 94 13.34 -6.20 15.23
CA HIS A 94 13.46 -7.06 14.07
C HIS A 94 12.47 -8.22 14.16
N ASN A 95 11.83 -8.53 13.03
CA ASN A 95 10.84 -9.59 12.91
C ASN A 95 11.24 -10.59 11.81
N GLY A 96 11.31 -11.85 12.22
CA GLY A 96 11.02 -13.00 11.39
C GLY A 96 12.04 -13.47 10.36
N ASP A 97 12.79 -12.58 9.72
CA ASP A 97 13.78 -13.00 8.73
C ASP A 97 15.15 -13.25 9.38
N VAL A 98 15.81 -14.30 8.91
CA VAL A 98 17.18 -14.63 9.30
C VAL A 98 18.09 -13.60 8.64
N ILE A 99 18.33 -12.50 9.34
CA ILE A 99 19.25 -11.45 8.87
C ILE A 99 20.67 -12.00 8.99
N SER A 100 21.44 -11.93 7.89
CA SER A 100 22.88 -12.14 7.93
C SER A 100 23.51 -11.18 8.93
N GLY A 101 24.05 -11.72 10.03
CA GLY A 101 24.62 -10.92 11.14
C GLY A 101 23.74 -10.84 12.39
N ALA A 102 22.56 -11.47 12.41
CA ALA A 102 21.74 -11.55 13.61
C ALA A 102 22.50 -12.28 14.75
N ARG A 103 22.38 -11.75 15.98
CA ARG A 103 22.96 -12.36 17.20
C ARG A 103 22.48 -13.79 17.42
N ILE A 104 21.29 -14.12 16.91
CA ILE A 104 20.65 -15.41 17.07
C ILE A 104 20.46 -16.12 15.73
N ARG A 105 20.61 -17.44 15.77
CA ARG A 105 20.39 -18.33 14.64
C ARG A 105 19.28 -19.31 15.01
N ALA A 106 18.31 -19.48 14.10
CA ALA A 106 17.26 -20.48 14.27
C ALA A 106 17.87 -21.89 14.24
N THR A 107 17.59 -22.66 15.30
CA THR A 107 18.09 -24.04 15.46
C THR A 107 16.95 -25.04 15.31
N GLY A 108 17.28 -26.31 15.07
CA GLY A 108 16.28 -27.35 14.91
C GLY A 108 15.38 -27.15 13.69
N ILE A 109 15.93 -26.63 12.58
CA ILE A 109 15.23 -26.52 11.30
C ILE A 109 15.37 -27.88 10.57
N PRO A 110 14.26 -28.56 10.23
CA PRO A 110 14.28 -29.75 9.40
C PRO A 110 14.77 -29.46 7.96
N PRO A 111 15.39 -30.43 7.27
CA PRO A 111 15.87 -30.23 5.89
C PRO A 111 14.80 -29.75 4.92
N HIS A 112 13.56 -30.25 5.03
CA HIS A 112 12.47 -29.84 4.13
C HIS A 112 12.09 -28.38 4.32
N VAL A 113 12.15 -27.85 5.55
CA VAL A 113 11.90 -26.43 5.81
C VAL A 113 12.96 -25.56 5.15
N SER A 114 14.24 -25.96 5.19
CA SER A 114 15.30 -25.23 4.48
C SER A 114 15.03 -25.17 2.98
N ILE A 115 14.58 -26.27 2.38
CA ILE A 115 14.15 -26.30 0.96
C ILE A 115 12.96 -25.36 0.74
N LEU A 116 11.96 -25.37 1.61
CA LEU A 116 10.81 -24.46 1.52
C LEU A 116 11.22 -22.98 1.60
N CYS A 117 12.24 -22.64 2.41
CA CYS A 117 12.79 -21.29 2.46
C CYS A 117 13.43 -20.88 1.12
N GLU A 118 14.25 -21.75 0.54
CA GLU A 118 14.86 -21.50 -0.78
C GLU A 118 13.81 -21.38 -1.89
N MET A 119 12.80 -22.25 -1.89
CA MET A 119 11.69 -22.18 -2.84
C MET A 119 10.90 -20.88 -2.71
N LYS A 120 10.66 -20.41 -1.48
CA LYS A 120 10.00 -19.12 -1.22
C LYS A 120 10.87 -17.96 -1.74
N TRP A 121 12.17 -18.00 -1.47
CA TRP A 121 13.10 -16.99 -1.98
C TRP A 121 13.10 -16.95 -3.51
N LEU A 122 13.28 -18.09 -4.17
CA LEU A 122 13.22 -18.22 -5.64
C LEU A 122 11.92 -17.67 -6.22
N LYS A 123 10.78 -18.03 -5.62
CA LYS A 123 9.47 -17.51 -6.03
C LYS A 123 9.43 -15.98 -5.93
N ASN A 124 9.87 -15.41 -4.81
CA ASN A 124 9.86 -13.96 -4.61
C ASN A 124 10.80 -13.25 -5.58
N SER A 125 12.00 -13.79 -5.82
CA SER A 125 12.94 -13.26 -6.80
C SER A 125 12.40 -13.31 -8.23
N LEU A 126 11.69 -14.38 -8.60
CA LEU A 126 11.05 -14.48 -9.91
C LEU A 126 9.95 -13.43 -10.08
N VAL A 127 9.11 -13.23 -9.05
CA VAL A 127 8.06 -12.20 -9.08
C VAL A 127 8.69 -10.82 -9.22
N ASP A 128 9.74 -10.51 -8.47
CA ASP A 128 10.46 -9.22 -8.55
C ASP A 128 11.13 -9.00 -9.92
N ALA A 129 11.68 -10.06 -10.53
CA ALA A 129 12.22 -9.97 -11.88
C ALA A 129 11.12 -9.66 -12.91
N LEU A 130 9.96 -10.32 -12.80
CA LEU A 130 8.83 -10.10 -13.70
C LEU A 130 8.24 -8.68 -13.54
N THR A 131 8.13 -8.15 -12.33
CA THR A 131 7.66 -6.78 -12.10
C THR A 131 8.62 -5.75 -12.67
N LYS A 132 9.94 -5.97 -12.57
CA LYS A 132 10.95 -5.12 -13.20
C LYS A 132 10.87 -5.16 -14.72
N ILE A 133 10.71 -6.35 -15.31
CA ILE A 133 10.50 -6.49 -16.76
C ILE A 133 9.26 -5.71 -17.19
N GLU A 134 8.14 -5.88 -16.48
CA GLU A 134 6.90 -5.20 -16.77
C GLU A 134 7.02 -3.67 -16.70
N ALA A 135 7.73 -3.16 -15.70
CA ALA A 135 8.01 -1.73 -15.56
C ALA A 135 8.82 -1.21 -16.75
N THR A 136 9.89 -1.92 -17.13
CA THR A 136 10.75 -1.51 -18.27
C THR A 136 10.07 -1.66 -19.64
N ARG A 137 9.05 -2.52 -19.77
CA ARG A 137 8.36 -2.77 -21.03
C ARG A 137 7.71 -1.51 -21.58
N ILE A 138 7.02 -0.74 -20.74
CA ILE A 138 6.29 0.46 -21.18
C ILE A 138 7.27 1.50 -21.72
N ASP A 139 8.38 1.73 -21.01
CA ASP A 139 9.39 2.68 -21.43
C ASP A 139 10.08 2.23 -22.72
N THR A 140 10.44 0.93 -22.82
CA THR A 140 11.05 0.39 -24.04
C THR A 140 10.14 0.55 -25.27
N VAL A 141 8.83 0.30 -25.12
CA VAL A 141 7.86 0.48 -26.22
C VAL A 141 7.75 1.95 -26.60
N ARG A 142 7.70 2.86 -25.61
CA ARG A 142 7.69 4.31 -25.84
C ARG A 142 8.93 4.76 -26.60
N ASP A 143 10.10 4.29 -26.19
CA ASP A 143 11.37 4.64 -26.81
C ASP A 143 11.43 4.16 -28.27
N ILE A 144 10.99 2.92 -28.54
CA ILE A 144 10.89 2.39 -29.91
C ILE A 144 9.97 3.26 -30.76
N ILE A 145 8.78 3.64 -30.27
CA ILE A 145 7.84 4.50 -31.00
C ILE A 145 8.50 5.86 -31.29
N SER A 146 9.15 6.47 -30.31
CA SER A 146 9.82 7.78 -30.47
C SER A 146 10.93 7.76 -31.52
N GLU A 147 11.73 6.69 -31.55
CA GLU A 147 12.79 6.49 -32.56
C GLU A 147 12.21 6.25 -33.96
N LEU A 148 11.11 5.50 -34.08
CA LEU A 148 10.43 5.28 -35.35
C LEU A 148 9.85 6.58 -35.92
N GLU A 149 9.21 7.41 -35.09
CA GLU A 149 8.70 8.72 -35.49
C GLU A 149 9.85 9.65 -35.92
N THR A 150 10.95 9.68 -35.17
CA THR A 150 12.14 10.48 -35.52
C THR A 150 12.70 10.09 -36.89
N ARG A 151 12.76 8.78 -37.19
CA ARG A 151 13.22 8.28 -38.50
C ARG A 151 12.25 8.60 -39.63
N ALA A 152 10.93 8.53 -39.39
CA ALA A 152 9.93 8.88 -40.39
C ALA A 152 10.05 10.34 -40.84
N ILE A 153 10.31 11.26 -39.91
CA ILE A 153 10.61 12.68 -40.21
C ILE A 153 11.85 12.79 -41.12
N GLY A 154 12.94 12.09 -40.78
CA GLY A 154 14.20 12.14 -41.54
C GLY A 154 14.09 11.64 -42.98
N VAL A 155 13.14 10.74 -43.26
CA VAL A 155 12.87 10.20 -44.61
C VAL A 155 11.77 10.99 -45.35
N GLY A 156 11.20 12.03 -44.71
CA GLY A 156 10.13 12.84 -45.29
C GLY A 156 8.78 12.11 -45.38
N THR A 157 8.59 11.06 -44.56
CA THR A 157 7.32 10.33 -44.46
C THR A 157 6.44 10.98 -43.38
N VAL A 158 5.12 11.01 -43.60
CA VAL A 158 4.17 11.63 -42.67
C VAL A 158 4.14 10.85 -41.35
N THR A 159 4.41 11.54 -40.23
CA THR A 159 4.34 11.02 -38.85
C THR A 159 2.91 10.97 -38.32
N TYR A 160 2.65 10.16 -37.29
CA TYR A 160 1.34 10.17 -36.63
C TYR A 160 0.99 11.57 -36.10
N ASP A 161 1.93 12.18 -35.38
CA ASP A 161 1.74 13.52 -34.81
C ASP A 161 1.57 14.58 -35.91
N GLY A 162 2.35 14.49 -36.99
CA GLY A 162 2.23 15.39 -38.13
C GLY A 162 0.87 15.29 -38.82
N LEU A 163 0.34 14.08 -39.00
CA LEU A 163 -0.99 13.87 -39.56
C LEU A 163 -2.09 14.34 -38.60
N ASN A 164 -1.97 14.02 -37.31
CA ASN A 164 -2.93 14.42 -36.28
C ASN A 164 -3.02 15.95 -36.15
N GLU A 165 -1.89 16.64 -36.13
CA GLU A 165 -1.85 18.11 -36.12
C GLU A 165 -2.37 18.70 -37.44
N ALA A 166 -2.08 18.10 -38.60
CA ALA A 166 -2.65 18.53 -39.87
C ALA A 166 -4.17 18.40 -39.89
N ILE A 167 -4.72 17.29 -39.39
CA ILE A 167 -6.17 17.07 -39.27
C ILE A 167 -6.80 18.08 -38.30
N LYS A 168 -6.18 18.30 -37.12
CA LYS A 168 -6.66 19.31 -36.16
C LYS A 168 -6.65 20.71 -36.75
N SER A 169 -5.59 21.07 -37.48
CA SER A 169 -5.52 22.36 -38.19
C SER A 169 -6.64 22.47 -39.20
N CYS A 170 -6.85 21.46 -40.05
CA CYS A 170 -7.94 21.47 -41.03
C CYS A 170 -9.33 21.58 -40.36
N LEU A 171 -9.58 20.85 -39.27
CA LEU A 171 -10.85 20.92 -38.54
C LEU A 171 -11.08 22.31 -37.92
N LYS A 172 -10.00 22.95 -37.44
CA LYS A 172 -10.03 24.31 -36.91
C LYS A 172 -10.27 25.34 -38.02
N ASP A 173 -9.59 25.20 -39.14
CA ASP A 173 -9.72 26.07 -40.31
C ASP A 173 -11.12 25.96 -40.93
N CYS A 174 -11.75 24.78 -40.85
CA CYS A 174 -13.14 24.57 -41.23
C CYS A 174 -14.17 25.06 -40.19
N GLY A 175 -13.74 25.61 -39.06
CA GLY A 175 -14.62 26.13 -38.00
C GLY A 175 -15.42 25.06 -37.26
N VAL A 176 -15.06 23.77 -37.41
CA VAL A 176 -15.77 22.64 -36.79
C VAL A 176 -15.57 22.64 -35.27
N SER A 177 -14.38 23.02 -34.81
CA SER A 177 -14.09 23.17 -33.38
C SER A 177 -14.95 24.27 -32.73
N ASP A 178 -15.16 25.40 -33.42
CA ASP A 178 -15.99 26.49 -32.91
C ASP A 178 -17.48 26.09 -32.82
N LEU A 179 -17.94 25.23 -33.72
CA LEU A 179 -19.30 24.67 -33.69
C LEU A 179 -19.48 23.70 -32.51
N VAL A 180 -18.47 22.86 -32.25
CA VAL A 180 -18.46 21.94 -31.11
C VAL A 180 -18.44 22.72 -29.78
N ASP A 181 -17.66 23.79 -29.67
CA ASP A 181 -17.59 24.63 -28.46
C ASP A 181 -18.92 25.37 -28.19
N LYS A 182 -19.61 25.82 -29.24
CA LYS A 182 -20.95 26.44 -29.14
C LYS A 182 -22.05 25.46 -28.73
N LEU A 183 -21.92 24.19 -29.12
CA LEU A 183 -22.88 23.15 -28.76
C LEU A 183 -22.59 22.54 -27.37
N SER A 184 -21.36 22.69 -26.86
CA SER A 184 -20.92 22.15 -25.57
C SER A 184 -21.12 23.11 -24.39
N THR A 185 -21.47 24.38 -24.65
CA THR A 185 -21.78 25.38 -23.62
C THR A 185 -23.29 25.44 -23.35
N PRO A 186 -23.78 25.19 -22.12
CA PRO A 186 -25.18 25.39 -21.78
C PRO A 186 -25.51 26.88 -21.81
N GLN A 187 -26.46 27.29 -22.65
CA GLN A 187 -26.85 28.69 -22.84
C GLN A 187 -27.75 29.15 -21.68
N GLU A 188 -27.25 30.07 -20.85
CA GLU A 188 -27.98 30.72 -19.75
C GLU A 188 -28.31 32.18 -20.14
N GLU A 189 -29.62 32.49 -20.10
CA GLU A 189 -30.32 33.78 -19.91
C GLU A 189 -30.62 34.82 -21.03
N ALA A 190 -31.94 34.94 -21.31
CA ALA A 190 -32.83 36.11 -21.10
C ALA A 190 -33.06 37.25 -22.15
N ALA A 191 -34.36 37.38 -22.51
CA ALA A 191 -35.19 38.60 -22.75
C ALA A 191 -34.88 39.49 -23.98
N ALA A 192 -35.82 40.01 -24.81
CA ALA A 192 -37.27 40.14 -24.78
C ALA A 192 -37.84 40.47 -26.19
N ALA A 193 -39.11 40.11 -26.39
CA ALA A 193 -40.14 40.71 -27.26
C ALA A 193 -39.96 40.77 -28.80
N SER A 194 -40.76 40.00 -29.54
CA SER A 194 -42.02 40.50 -30.14
C SER A 194 -42.78 39.39 -30.87
N ASP A 195 -44.08 39.37 -30.57
CA ASP A 195 -45.24 38.73 -31.18
C ASP A 195 -45.08 38.20 -32.62
N ASP A 196 -45.40 36.93 -32.89
CA ASP A 196 -46.77 36.51 -33.21
C ASP A 196 -46.82 35.06 -33.72
N ILE A 197 -47.74 34.29 -33.12
CA ILE A 197 -48.69 33.38 -33.78
C ILE A 197 -48.28 31.92 -34.15
N PHE A 198 -49.14 31.04 -33.61
CA PHE A 198 -49.57 29.68 -34.01
C PHE A 198 -48.95 28.42 -33.36
N GLU A 199 -49.76 27.90 -32.41
CA GLU A 199 -50.09 26.49 -32.14
C GLU A 199 -49.10 25.61 -31.35
N GLN A 200 -49.26 25.69 -30.02
CA GLN A 200 -49.01 24.59 -29.10
C GLN A 200 -49.95 23.41 -29.40
N ASN A 201 -49.39 22.21 -29.52
CA ASN A 201 -50.12 20.98 -29.22
C ASN A 201 -49.40 20.29 -28.05
N PRO A 202 -50.03 20.18 -26.86
CA PRO A 202 -49.38 19.63 -25.67
C PRO A 202 -49.54 18.10 -25.65
N THR A 203 -48.43 17.38 -25.51
CA THR A 203 -48.50 15.98 -25.05
C THR A 203 -48.07 15.94 -23.59
N HIS A 204 -49.02 15.55 -22.76
CA HIS A 204 -48.90 15.48 -21.31
C HIS A 204 -47.86 14.43 -20.90
N PHE A 205 -46.91 14.85 -20.06
CA PHE A 205 -46.00 13.95 -19.36
C PHE A 205 -46.69 13.43 -18.10
N TRP A 206 -46.75 12.10 -17.96
CA TRP A 206 -47.04 11.45 -16.67
C TRP A 206 -45.74 11.31 -15.90
N GLY A 207 -45.71 11.75 -14.64
CA GLY A 207 -44.61 11.38 -13.75
C GLY A 207 -44.59 12.11 -12.41
N GLY A 208 -44.74 11.32 -11.35
CA GLY A 208 -44.42 11.72 -9.97
C GLY A 208 -45.67 12.02 -9.15
N GLY A 209 -45.89 11.44 -8.00
CA GLY A 209 -44.98 10.76 -7.09
C GLY A 209 -45.64 10.86 -5.73
N GLY A 210 -45.77 9.72 -5.04
CA GLY A 210 -46.47 9.64 -3.76
C GLY A 210 -45.89 10.58 -2.70
N GLY A 211 -46.78 11.23 -1.97
CA GLY A 211 -46.47 12.05 -0.80
C GLY A 211 -47.75 12.36 -0.03
N GLY A 212 -48.44 11.32 0.44
CA GLY A 212 -49.60 11.46 1.32
C GLY A 212 -49.16 11.62 2.78
N GLY A 213 -49.12 12.86 3.26
CA GLY A 213 -49.15 13.22 4.68
C GLY A 213 -50.57 13.69 5.04
N GLY A 214 -51.14 13.11 6.09
CA GLY A 214 -52.53 13.31 6.51
C GLY A 214 -52.81 14.55 7.37
N GLY A 215 -54.11 14.74 7.63
CA GLY A 215 -54.80 15.81 8.37
C GLY A 215 -55.94 16.31 7.49
N GLU A 216 -57.23 16.13 7.79
CA GLU A 216 -57.98 16.04 9.05
C GLU A 216 -58.98 14.87 9.08
#